data_AF-A0A261EPA7-F1
#
_entry.id   AF-A0A261EPA7-F1
#
_cell.length_a   1.000
_cell.length_b   1.000
_cell.length_c   1.000
_cell.angle_alpha   90.00
_cell.angle_beta   90.00
_cell.angle_gamma   90.00
#
_symmetry.space_group_name_H-M   'P 1'
#
loop_
_entity.id
_entity.type
_entity.pdbx_description
1 polymer ?
#
loop_
_entity_poly.entity_id
_entity_poly.type
_entity_poly.pdbx_seq_one_letter_code
_entity_poly.pdbx_strand_id
1 'polypeptide(L)'
;MLLGLVSYIINWLIDAYIFVLFMRMIVDWILVLSPRWYPRGLVASIISIIYQLTEPPLRWLRRYIPPLPLGRIQLDVSFLVLWFALIVLQMAVNFVI
;
A
#
# COMPACT_ATOMS: atom_id res chain seq x y z
N MET A 1 0.10 9.49 -29.70
CA MET A 1 -1.14 9.94 -29.04
C MET A 1 -1.80 8.83 -28.21
N LEU A 2 -2.21 7.70 -28.81
CA LEU A 2 -2.86 6.60 -28.07
C LEU A 2 -1.97 5.94 -27.00
N LEU A 3 -0.71 5.62 -27.32
CA LEU A 3 0.22 5.01 -26.35
C LEU A 3 0.41 5.90 -25.10
N GLY A 4 0.61 7.21 -25.27
CA GLY A 4 0.76 8.14 -24.16
C GLY A 4 -0.49 8.23 -23.25
N LEU A 5 -1.69 8.11 -23.84
CA LEU A 5 -2.94 8.05 -23.09
C LEU A 5 -3.04 6.78 -22.23
N VAL A 6 -2.62 5.64 -22.78
CA VAL A 6 -2.59 4.36 -22.06
C VAL A 6 -1.62 4.44 -20.88
N SER A 7 -0.38 4.89 -21.09
CA SER A 7 0.57 5.04 -19.98
C SER A 7 0.09 6.06 -18.95
N TYR A 8 -0.55 7.16 -19.36
CA TYR A 8 -1.12 8.11 -18.41
C TYR A 8 -2.15 7.44 -17.48
N ILE A 9 -3.07 6.66 -18.03
CA ILE A 9 -4.08 5.93 -17.24
C ILE A 9 -3.41 4.91 -16.32
N ILE A 10 -2.41 4.17 -16.81
CA ILE A 10 -1.68 3.17 -16.00
C ILE A 10 -0.95 3.85 -14.84
N ASN A 11 -0.21 4.93 -15.10
CA ASN A 11 0.47 5.71 -14.07
C ASN A 11 -0.53 6.20 -13.02
N TRP A 12 -1.65 6.77 -13.46
CA TRP A 12 -2.69 7.27 -12.56
C TRP A 12 -3.26 6.18 -11.65
N LEU A 13 -3.47 4.96 -12.18
CA LEU A 13 -3.92 3.82 -11.39
C LEU A 13 -2.84 3.35 -10.39
N ILE A 14 -1.57 3.33 -10.80
CA ILE A 14 -0.44 3.01 -9.92
C ILE A 14 -0.36 4.03 -8.78
N ASP A 15 -0.44 5.32 -9.07
CA ASP A 15 -0.42 6.40 -8.09
C ASP A 15 -1.59 6.30 -7.11
N ALA A 16 -2.80 6.03 -7.62
CA ALA A 16 -3.98 5.80 -6.78
C ALA A 16 -3.76 4.61 -5.84
N TYR A 17 -3.15 3.53 -6.32
CA TYR A 17 -2.86 2.36 -5.50
C TYR A 17 -1.75 2.64 -4.45
N ILE A 18 -0.70 3.36 -4.84
CA ILE A 18 0.34 3.86 -3.92
C ILE A 18 -0.28 4.72 -2.81
N PHE A 19 -1.25 5.56 -3.15
CA PHE A 19 -1.97 6.38 -2.17
C PHE A 19 -2.77 5.53 -1.17
N VAL A 20 -3.49 4.51 -1.64
CA VAL A 20 -4.21 3.57 -0.76
C VAL A 20 -3.24 2.82 0.16
N LEU A 21 -2.11 2.39 -0.39
CA LEU A 21 -1.01 1.81 0.38
C LEU A 21 -0.54 2.78 1.47
N PHE A 22 -0.25 4.02 1.12
CA PHE A 22 0.20 5.03 2.08
C PHE A 22 -0.84 5.27 3.18
N MET A 23 -2.13 5.31 2.84
CA MET A 23 -3.21 5.41 3.82
C MET A 23 -3.23 4.21 4.77
N ARG A 24 -3.01 2.99 4.29
CA ARG A 24 -2.84 1.81 5.15
C ARG A 24 -1.70 2.03 6.15
N MET A 25 -0.53 2.47 5.68
CA MET A 25 0.61 2.71 6.56
C MET A 25 0.25 3.71 7.66
N ILE A 26 -0.45 4.81 7.33
CA ILE A 26 -0.93 5.78 8.31
C ILE A 26 -1.85 5.11 9.34
N VAL A 27 -2.81 4.29 8.90
CA VAL A 27 -3.73 3.59 9.81
C VAL A 27 -2.98 2.63 10.74
N ASP A 28 -2.02 1.87 10.21
CA ASP A 28 -1.18 0.97 11.00
C ASP A 28 -0.44 1.74 12.09
N TRP A 29 0.14 2.91 11.77
CA TRP A 29 0.79 3.78 12.76
C TRP A 29 -0.18 4.35 13.78
N ILE A 30 -1.37 4.78 13.37
CA ILE A 30 -2.39 5.29 14.30
C ILE A 30 -2.76 4.20 15.32
N LEU A 31 -2.93 2.95 14.90
CA LEU A 31 -3.26 1.83 15.79
C LEU A 31 -2.12 1.50 16.76
N VAL A 32 -0.87 1.59 16.30
CA VAL A 32 0.32 1.41 17.14
C VAL A 32 0.45 2.53 18.18
N LEU A 33 0.22 3.79 17.77
CA LEU A 33 0.32 4.96 18.64
C LEU A 33 -0.88 5.11 19.58
N SER A 34 -2.06 4.60 19.19
CA SER A 34 -3.28 4.61 19.99
C SER A 34 -3.92 3.22 20.08
N PRO A 35 -3.35 2.30 20.88
CA PRO A 35 -3.83 0.92 20.97
C PRO A 35 -5.25 0.77 21.54
N ARG A 36 -5.78 1.81 22.18
CA ARG A 36 -7.15 1.84 22.74
C ARG A 36 -8.17 2.47 21.77
N TRP A 37 -7.75 2.85 20.57
CA TRP A 37 -8.64 3.42 19.59
C TRP A 37 -9.46 2.34 18.90
N TYR A 38 -10.78 2.43 19.02
CA TYR A 38 -11.73 1.56 18.35
C TYR A 38 -12.45 2.37 17.26
N PRO A 39 -12.05 2.26 15.98
CA PRO A 39 -12.72 2.99 14.91
C PRO A 39 -14.19 2.56 14.81
N ARG A 40 -15.09 3.53 14.64
CA ARG A 40 -16.55 3.30 14.56
C ARG A 40 -17.15 4.06 13.37
N GLY A 41 -18.30 3.57 12.89
CA GLY A 41 -19.04 4.19 11.80
C GLY A 41 -18.24 4.26 10.51
N LEU A 42 -18.30 5.41 9.83
CA LEU A 42 -17.68 5.62 8.51
C LEU A 42 -16.16 5.37 8.50
N VAL A 43 -15.46 5.72 9.58
CA VAL A 43 -14.01 5.54 9.67
C VAL A 43 -13.64 4.06 9.65
N ALA A 44 -14.39 3.20 10.35
CA ALA A 44 -14.18 1.76 10.33
C ALA A 44 -14.39 1.17 8.93
N SER A 45 -15.40 1.65 8.20
CA SER A 45 -15.66 1.22 6.83
C SER A 45 -14.53 1.59 5.87
N ILE A 46 -14.02 2.83 5.95
CA ILE A 46 -12.90 3.30 5.12
C ILE A 46 -11.65 2.45 5.40
N ILE A 47 -11.33 2.25 6.68
CA ILE A 47 -10.20 1.42 7.10
C ILE A 47 -10.35 -0.01 6.56
N SER A 48 -11.53 -0.61 6.67
CA SER A 48 -11.81 -1.94 6.14
C SER A 48 -11.56 -2.03 4.64
N ILE A 49 -12.01 -1.04 3.86
CA ILE A 49 -11.78 -0.99 2.40
C ILE A 49 -10.28 -0.90 2.11
N ILE A 50 -9.55 -0.03 2.81
CA ILE A 50 -8.09 0.12 2.65
C ILE A 50 -7.40 -1.23 2.92
N TYR A 51 -7.72 -1.91 4.01
CA TYR A 51 -7.15 -3.23 4.30
C TYR A 51 -7.54 -4.26 3.24
N GLN A 52 -8.79 -4.29 2.78
CA GLN A 52 -9.21 -5.23 1.75
C GLN A 52 -8.44 -5.06 0.43
N LEU A 53 -8.15 -3.82 0.02
CA LEU A 53 -7.43 -3.52 -1.22
C LEU A 53 -5.92 -3.84 -1.12
N THR A 54 -5.35 -3.75 0.08
CA THR A 54 -3.90 -3.86 0.30
C THR A 54 -3.48 -5.23 0.81
N GLU A 55 -4.34 -5.95 1.53
CA GLU A 55 -4.06 -7.26 2.13
C GLU A 55 -3.70 -8.35 1.12
N PRO A 56 -4.40 -8.54 -0.03
CA PRO A 56 -4.07 -9.62 -0.96
C PRO A 56 -2.60 -9.61 -1.45
N PRO A 57 -2.06 -8.49 -1.98
CA PRO A 57 -0.67 -8.44 -2.42
C PRO A 57 0.32 -8.44 -1.24
N LEU A 58 0.01 -7.74 -0.15
CA LEU A 58 0.90 -7.73 1.02
C LEU A 58 0.98 -9.09 1.70
N ARG A 59 -0.12 -9.85 1.77
CA ARG A 59 -0.09 -11.24 2.28
C ARG A 59 0.72 -12.15 1.39
N TRP A 60 0.65 -11.95 0.07
CA TRP A 60 1.47 -12.71 -0.87
C TRP A 60 2.96 -12.41 -0.66
N LEU A 61 3.34 -11.13 -0.50
CA LEU A 61 4.72 -10.73 -0.20
C LEU A 61 5.20 -11.23 1.16
N ARG A 62 4.35 -11.19 2.19
CA ARG A 62 4.67 -11.68 3.55
C ARG A 62 5.03 -13.17 3.60
N ARG A 63 4.69 -13.95 2.56
CA ARG A 63 5.14 -15.35 2.44
C ARG A 63 6.64 -15.46 2.15
N TYR A 64 7.22 -14.45 1.51
CA TYR A 64 8.62 -14.41 1.13
C TYR A 64 9.44 -13.49 2.03
N ILE A 65 8.83 -12.40 2.50
CA ILE A 65 9.49 -11.36 3.29
C ILE A 65 8.79 -11.26 4.64
N PRO A 66 9.28 -11.98 5.67
CA PRO A 66 8.67 -11.92 6.98
C PRO A 66 8.76 -10.51 7.57
N PRO A 67 7.77 -10.09 8.38
CA PRO A 67 7.81 -8.78 9.05
C PRO A 67 9.05 -8.68 9.95
N LEU A 68 9.69 -7.51 9.98
CA LEU A 68 10.88 -7.31 10.80
C LEU A 68 10.46 -6.98 12.23
N PRO A 69 10.88 -7.77 13.23
CA PRO A 69 10.62 -7.45 14.62
C PRO A 69 11.51 -6.28 15.04
N LEU A 70 10.90 -5.18 15.46
CA LEU A 70 11.57 -4.05 16.11
C LEU A 70 11.18 -4.00 17.58
N GLY A 71 11.79 -4.89 18.37
CA GLY A 71 11.58 -4.99 19.81
C GLY A 71 10.15 -5.39 20.14
N ARG A 72 9.32 -4.42 20.54
CA ARG A 72 7.91 -4.64 20.93
C ARG A 72 6.92 -4.47 19.76
N ILE A 73 7.36 -3.95 18.62
CA ILE A 73 6.50 -3.66 17.46
C ILE A 73 7.03 -4.45 16.26
N GLN A 74 6.13 -4.93 15.40
CA GLN A 74 6.50 -5.53 14.12
C GLN A 74 6.34 -4.49 13.02
N LEU A 75 7.40 -4.22 12.24
CA LEU A 75 7.28 -3.39 11.05
C LEU A 75 6.95 -4.26 9.84
N ASP A 76 5.89 -3.86 9.12
CA ASP A 76 5.51 -4.51 7.87
C ASP A 76 6.41 -4.02 6.73
N VAL A 77 7.54 -4.71 6.53
CA VAL A 77 8.47 -4.42 5.42
C VAL A 77 7.84 -4.72 4.06
N SER A 78 6.85 -5.62 4.02
CA SER A 78 6.18 -5.97 2.76
C SER A 78 5.50 -4.76 2.14
N PHE A 79 5.05 -3.81 2.97
CA PHE A 79 4.55 -2.52 2.54
C PHE A 79 5.58 -1.75 1.68
N LEU A 80 6.79 -1.58 2.22
CA LEU A 80 7.87 -0.85 1.55
C LEU A 80 8.28 -1.53 0.26
N VAL A 81 8.33 -2.87 0.27
CA VAL A 81 8.69 -3.65 -0.92
C VAL A 81 7.62 -3.50 -2.01
N LEU A 82 6.35 -3.56 -1.65
CA LEU A 82 5.26 -3.37 -2.62
C LEU A 82 5.27 -1.96 -3.21
N TRP A 83 5.44 -0.95 -2.36
CA TRP A 83 5.57 0.45 -2.79
C TRP A 83 6.74 0.63 -3.75
N PHE A 84 7.90 0.07 -3.42
CA PHE A 84 9.08 0.13 -4.28
C PHE A 84 8.86 -0.59 -5.62
N ALA A 85 8.24 -1.77 -5.60
CA ALA A 85 7.91 -2.52 -6.82
C ALA A 85 6.97 -1.73 -7.74
N LEU A 86 6.02 -0.97 -7.18
CA LEU A 86 5.11 -0.12 -7.95
C LEU A 86 5.85 1.06 -8.59
N ILE A 87 6.80 1.68 -7.90
CA ILE A 87 7.64 2.73 -8.49
C ILE A 87 8.49 2.18 -9.63
N VAL A 88 9.09 1.00 -9.46
CA VAL A 88 9.85 0.35 -10.53
C VAL A 88 8.95 0.03 -11.73
N LEU A 89 7.74 -0.47 -11.49
CA LEU A 89 6.75 -0.70 -12.53
C LEU A 89 6.38 0.60 -13.26
N GLN A 90 6.17 1.69 -12.52
CA GLN A 90 5.88 2.99 -13.07
C GLN A 90 7.03 3.50 -13.95
N MET A 91 8.27 3.34 -13.49
CA MET A 91 9.47 3.69 -14.26
C MET A 91 9.54 2.89 -15.56
N ALA A 92 9.25 1.59 -15.50
CA ALA A 92 9.23 0.73 -16.69
C ALA A 92 8.15 1.15 -17.70
N VAL A 93 6.95 1.52 -17.23
CA VAL A 93 5.86 2.02 -18.08
C VAL A 93 6.26 3.32 -18.79
N ASN A 94 6.94 4.22 -18.07
CA ASN A 94 7.38 5.50 -18.59
C ASN A 94 8.60 5.39 -19.51
N PHE A 95 9.40 4.33 -19.38
CA PHE A 95 10.54 4.09 -20.26
C PHE A 95 10.14 3.66 -21.68
N VAL A 96 8.97 3.04 -21.84
CA VAL A 96 8.50 2.45 -23.11
C VAL A 96 7.90 3.49 -24.08
N ILE A 97 7.67 4.72 -23.62
CA ILE A 97 7.04 5.82 -24.40
C ILE A 97 7.99 7.00 -24.49
#